data_AF-A0A7J3VTP2-F1
#
_entry.id   AF-A0A7J3VTP2-F1
#
_cell.length_a   1.000
_cell.length_b   1.000
_cell.length_c   1.000
_cell.angle_alpha   90.00
_cell.angle_beta   90.00
_cell.angle_gamma   90.00
#
_symmetry.space_group_name_H-M   'P 1'
#
loop_
_entity.id
_entity.type
_entity.pdbx_description
1 polymer ?
#
loop_
_entity_poly.entity_id
_entity_poly.type
_entity_poly.pdbx_seq_one_letter_code
_entity_poly.pdbx_strand_id
1 'polypeptide(L)' 'MPKVKVAIVGVGNCASALVQGVYHYKDVDDDALVPGLMHTRLGGYH' A
#
# COMPACT_ATOMS: atom_id res chain seq x y z
N MET A 1 -8.84 0.45 12.57
CA MET A 1 -7.48 0.56 13.16
C MET A 1 -6.86 1.88 12.75
N PRO A 2 -5.87 2.42 13.48
CA PRO A 2 -5.20 3.66 13.07
C PRO A 2 -4.48 3.48 11.73
N LYS A 3 -4.51 4.51 10.88
CA LYS A 3 -3.78 4.53 9.61
C LYS A 3 -2.29 4.74 9.84
N VAL A 4 -1.45 4.13 9.00
CA VAL A 4 -0.02 4.44 8.94
C VAL A 4 0.16 5.82 8.32
N LYS A 5 0.69 6.78 9.08
CA LYS A 5 1.02 8.12 8.58
C LYS A 5 2.38 8.08 7.91
N VAL A 6 2.40 8.26 6.59
CA VAL A 6 3.63 8.18 5.78
C VAL A 6 4.06 9.58 5.35
N ALA A 7 5.35 9.89 5.48
CA ALA A 7 5.99 11.06 4.89
C ALA A 7 6.81 10.62 3.66
N ILE A 8 6.77 11.41 2.59
CA ILE A 8 7.50 11.15 1.36
C ILE A 8 8.54 12.26 1.19
N VAL A 9 9.81 11.90 1.03
CA VAL A 9 10.91 12.83 0.74
C VAL A 9 11.42 12.56 -0.66
N GLY A 10 11.21 13.53 -1.56
CA GLY A 10 11.45 13.38 -3.00
C GLY A 10 10.21 12.86 -3.73
N VAL A 11 9.68 13.65 -4.67
CA VAL A 11 8.45 13.33 -5.41
C VAL A 11 8.79 13.00 -6.86
N GLY A 12 9.30 11.78 -7.07
CA GLY A 12 9.63 11.23 -8.39
C GLY A 12 8.83 9.97 -8.73
N ASN A 13 9.32 9.18 -9.68
CA ASN A 13 8.62 7.97 -10.16
C ASN A 13 8.33 6.96 -9.04
N CYS A 14 9.24 6.78 -8.08
CA CYS A 14 9.01 5.88 -6.95
C CYS A 14 7.84 6.35 -6.06
N ALA A 15 7.75 7.65 -5.78
CA ALA A 15 6.64 8.21 -5.02
C ALA A 15 5.31 8.05 -5.78
N SER A 16 5.35 8.28 -7.10
CA SER A 16 4.18 8.09 -7.97
C SER A 16 3.68 6.64 -7.95
N ALA A 17 4.59 5.67 -8.12
CA ALA A 17 4.24 4.24 -8.10
C ALA A 17 3.70 3.80 -6.72
N LEU A 18 4.29 4.28 -5.63
CA LEU A 18 3.82 3.99 -4.27
C LEU A 18 2.39 4.51 -4.06
N VAL A 19 2.14 5.80 -4.36
CA VAL A 19 0.83 6.42 -4.13
C VAL A 19 -0.23 5.74 -5.00
N GLN A 20 0.05 5.55 -6.29
CA GLN A 20 -0.89 4.88 -7.19
C GLN A 20 -1.16 3.43 -6.75
N GLY A 21 -0.13 2.68 -6.35
CA GLY A 21 -0.28 1.32 -5.84
C GLY A 21 -1.19 1.24 -4.62
N VAL A 22 -1.03 2.15 -3.64
CA VAL A 22 -1.92 2.23 -2.46
C VAL A 22 -3.36 2.46 -2.88
N TYR A 23 -3.64 3.39 -3.80
CA TYR A 23 -5.01 3.64 -4.26
C TYR A 23 -5.58 2.50 -5.12
N HIS A 24 -4.73 1.84 -5.90
CA HIS A 24 -5.13 0.73 -6.76
C HIS A 24 -5.56 -0.49 -5.95
N TYR A 25 -4.86 -0.78 -4.84
CA TYR A 25 -5.12 -1.95 -4.00
C TYR A 25 -5.91 -1.66 -2.73
N LYS A 26 -6.42 -0.44 -2.53
CA LYS A 26 -7.08 -0.01 -1.27
C LYS A 26 -8.32 -0.82 -0.86
N ASP A 27 -8.93 -1.54 -1.81
CA ASP A 27 -10.17 -2.30 -1.62
C ASP A 27 -9.96 -3.80 -1.90
N VAL A 28 -8.70 -4.25 -1.97
CA VAL A 28 -8.40 -5.67 -2.23
C VAL A 28 -8.69 -6.52 -1.00
N ASP A 29 -9.16 -7.76 -1.19
CA ASP A 29 -9.42 -8.63 -0.05
C ASP A 29 -8.13 -8.92 0.77
N ASP A 30 -8.30 -9.07 2.09
CA ASP A 30 -7.20 -9.28 3.05
C ASP A 30 -6.40 -10.58 2.82
N ASP A 31 -6.99 -11.53 2.09
CA ASP A 31 -6.39 -12.82 1.76
C ASP A 31 -6.05 -12.94 0.25
N ALA A 32 -6.20 -11.85 -0.51
CA ALA A 32 -5.90 -11.86 -1.93
C ALA A 32 -4.40 -11.97 -2.20
N LEU A 33 -4.06 -12.74 -3.25
CA LEU A 33 -2.70 -12.80 -3.76
C LEU A 33 -2.46 -11.65 -4.74
N VAL A 34 -1.73 -10.62 -4.28
CA VAL A 34 -1.35 -9.47 -5.10
C VAL A 34 0.11 -9.60 -5.55
N PRO A 35 0.41 -9.54 -6.86
CA PRO A 35 1.78 -9.60 -7.35
C PRO A 35 2.67 -8.53 -6.73
N GLY A 36 3.79 -8.95 -6.14
CA GLY A 36 4.75 -8.04 -5.50
C GLY A 36 4.44 -7.66 -4.05
N LEU A 37 3.29 -8.06 -3.49
CA LEU A 37 3.00 -7.95 -2.06
C LEU A 37 3.08 -9.32 -1.41
N MET A 38 3.80 -9.42 -0.29
CA MET A 38 3.83 -10.67 0.50
C MET A 38 2.52 -10.90 1.25
N HIS A 39 1.89 -9.81 1.72
CA HIS A 39 0.62 -9.81 2.44
C HIS A 39 -0.17 -8.55 2.07
N THR A 40 -1.46 -8.68 1.77
CA THR A 40 -2.35 -7.52 1.59
C THR A 40 -2.76 -6.92 2.93
N ARG A 41 -2.73 -7.71 4.02
CA ARG A 41 -2.85 -7.21 5.40
C ARG A 41 -1.65 -7.64 6.22
N LEU A 42 -0.95 -6.67 6.81
CA LEU A 42 0.20 -6.93 7.68
C LEU A 42 -0.04 -6.37 9.08
N GLY A 43 -0.11 -7.24 10.09
CA GLY A 43 -0.27 -6.80 11.49
C GLY A 43 -1.54 -5.97 11.75
N GLY A 44 -2.61 -6.20 10.98
CA GLY A 44 -3.86 -5.45 11.06
C GLY A 44 -3.90 -4.16 10.22
N TYR A 45 -2.82 -3.83 9.50
CA TYR A 45 -2.80 -2.71 8.56
C TYR A 45 -3.15 -3.17 7.16
N HIS A 46 -4.08 -2.45 6.54
CA HIS A 46 -4.54 -2.57 5.16
C HIS A 46 -4.73 -1.15 4.61
#